data_AF-A0A9N7UKY1-F1
#
_entry.id   AF-A0A9N7UKY1-F1
#
_cell.length_a   1.000
_cell.length_b   1.000
_cell.length_c   1.000
_cell.angle_alpha   90.00
_cell.angle_beta   90.00
_cell.angle_gamma   90.00
#
_symmetry.space_group_name_H-M   'P 1'
#
loop_
_entity.id
_entity.type
_entity.pdbx_description
1 polymer ?
#
loop_
_entity_poly.entity_id
_entity_poly.type
_entity_poly.pdbx_seq_one_letter_code
_entity_poly.pdbx_strand_id
1 'polypeptide(L)'
;MAECENNHDNKQPSSLDTQRPNLSELLDRGWKIFEEVDSTNLPLGSSSIQVGVKRGIGALTMKQTSRDKRLQIVQTARAYFMDFLRRCKEYNISNFKIPTSPEEDPSCVEAPDDGSTAAKSGPCQSDLVAMAAQRQTKIERYRQKKDLETRLTHVRGAIDSGLDDDDVNRDFYLLNVQRWVTVCLEEIESIDQEVEILNKMDVLKHSAAKQPTQPVRPPMKPFILTKNALQVTMCRS
;
A
#
# COMPACT_ATOMS: atom_id res chain seq x y z
N MET A 1 -71.07 -39.32 8.22
CA MET A 1 -70.03 -39.08 9.24
C MET A 1 -68.73 -38.83 8.51
N ALA A 2 -68.04 -37.75 8.91
CA ALA A 2 -66.64 -37.41 8.71
C ALA A 2 -66.14 -37.15 7.27
N GLU A 3 -65.73 -35.89 7.10
CA GLU A 3 -64.88 -35.34 6.05
C GLU A 3 -63.40 -35.73 6.24
N CYS A 4 -62.60 -35.29 5.25
CA CYS A 4 -61.16 -35.01 5.27
C CYS A 4 -60.22 -36.17 4.93
N GLU A 5 -59.21 -36.04 4.09
CA GLU A 5 -58.73 -34.95 3.23
C GLU A 5 -57.70 -35.62 2.30
N ASN A 6 -57.81 -35.42 0.99
CA ASN A 6 -56.85 -35.93 0.02
C ASN A 6 -55.75 -34.87 -0.13
N ASN A 7 -54.64 -35.02 0.61
CA ASN A 7 -53.53 -34.06 0.59
C ASN A 7 -52.37 -34.54 -0.29
N HIS A 8 -51.95 -33.62 -1.15
CA HIS A 8 -50.91 -33.69 -2.17
C HIS A 8 -49.60 -34.38 -1.76
N ASP A 9 -49.21 -35.41 -2.53
CA ASP A 9 -47.81 -35.73 -2.78
C ASP A 9 -47.20 -34.68 -3.73
N ASN A 10 -46.88 -33.51 -3.21
CA ASN A 10 -45.96 -32.59 -3.87
C ASN A 10 -44.57 -32.81 -3.26
N LYS A 11 -43.78 -33.67 -3.91
CA LYS A 11 -42.38 -33.92 -3.56
C LYS A 11 -41.56 -32.66 -3.86
N GLN A 12 -41.43 -31.80 -2.85
CA GLN A 12 -40.55 -30.64 -2.89
C GLN A 12 -39.10 -31.13 -2.70
N PRO A 13 -38.18 -30.89 -3.65
CA PRO A 13 -36.77 -31.18 -3.43
C PRO A 13 -36.21 -30.19 -2.40
N SER A 14 -35.66 -30.75 -1.33
CA SER A 14 -34.92 -30.08 -0.27
C SER A 14 -33.92 -29.08 -0.83
N SER A 15 -34.03 -27.83 -0.38
CA SER A 15 -33.11 -26.75 -0.71
C SER A 15 -31.67 -27.14 -0.41
N LEU A 16 -30.78 -27.00 -1.39
CA LEU A 16 -29.35 -27.04 -1.18
C LEU A 16 -28.96 -25.95 -0.19
N ASP A 17 -28.52 -26.37 1.00
CA ASP A 17 -27.87 -25.51 1.98
C ASP A 17 -26.67 -24.82 1.31
N THR A 18 -26.83 -23.57 0.91
CA THR A 18 -25.69 -22.69 0.67
C THR A 18 -25.18 -22.27 2.05
N GLN A 19 -24.49 -23.20 2.72
CA GLN A 19 -23.89 -22.99 4.02
C GLN A 19 -22.93 -21.81 3.90
N ARG A 20 -23.09 -20.79 4.76
CA ARG A 20 -22.19 -19.64 4.76
C ARG A 20 -20.75 -20.14 4.95
N PRO A 21 -19.79 -19.65 4.16
CA PRO A 21 -18.42 -20.12 4.24
C PRO A 21 -17.87 -19.90 5.65
N ASN A 22 -17.18 -20.91 6.17
CA ASN A 22 -16.50 -20.81 7.46
C ASN A 22 -15.27 -19.88 7.37
N LEU A 23 -14.65 -19.58 8.52
CA LEU A 23 -13.53 -18.62 8.58
C LEU A 23 -12.31 -19.06 7.76
N SER A 24 -11.98 -20.36 7.76
CA SER A 24 -10.85 -20.89 6.97
C SER A 24 -11.11 -20.68 5.48
N GLU A 25 -12.29 -21.07 5.02
CA GLU A 25 -12.67 -20.90 3.61
C GLU A 25 -12.67 -19.43 3.18
N LEU A 26 -13.10 -18.52 4.06
CA LEU A 26 -13.06 -17.09 3.78
C LEU A 26 -11.61 -16.59 3.66
N LEU A 27 -10.73 -17.01 4.56
CA LEU A 27 -9.32 -16.65 4.52
C LEU A 27 -8.64 -17.19 3.27
N ASP A 28 -8.81 -18.48 2.95
CA ASP A 28 -8.19 -19.13 1.79
C ASP A 28 -8.67 -18.51 0.48
N ARG A 29 -9.97 -18.23 0.37
CA ARG A 29 -10.54 -17.53 -0.80
C ARG A 29 -9.98 -16.11 -0.91
N GLY A 30 -9.91 -15.37 0.20
CA GLY A 30 -9.35 -14.03 0.23
C GLY A 30 -7.87 -14.01 -0.17
N TRP A 31 -7.10 -14.95 0.37
CA TRP A 31 -5.68 -15.12 0.09
C TRP A 31 -5.42 -15.46 -1.37
N LYS A 32 -6.16 -16.41 -1.93
CA LYS A 32 -6.05 -16.78 -3.35
C LYS A 32 -6.33 -15.59 -4.26
N ILE A 33 -7.38 -14.80 -3.97
CA ILE A 33 -7.69 -13.61 -4.76
C ILE A 33 -6.58 -12.57 -4.65
N PHE A 34 -6.00 -12.40 -3.45
CA PHE A 34 -4.86 -11.53 -3.26
C PHE A 34 -3.66 -11.96 -4.12
N GLU A 35 -3.26 -13.24 -4.08
CA GLU A 35 -2.15 -13.76 -4.89
C GLU A 35 -2.40 -13.62 -6.39
N GLU A 36 -3.63 -13.87 -6.85
CA GLU A 36 -4.04 -13.65 -8.23
C GLU A 36 -3.85 -12.19 -8.66
N VAL A 37 -4.24 -11.23 -7.82
CA VAL A 37 -4.09 -9.80 -8.11
C VAL A 37 -2.61 -9.39 -8.09
N ASP A 38 -1.86 -9.83 -7.09
CA ASP A 38 -0.45 -9.45 -6.87
C ASP A 38 0.48 -10.03 -7.95
N SER A 39 0.18 -11.23 -8.45
CA SER A 39 1.01 -11.91 -9.47
C SER A 39 0.73 -11.44 -10.90
N THR A 40 -0.31 -10.64 -11.13
CA THR A 40 -0.67 -10.22 -12.49
C THR A 40 0.21 -9.08 -13.01
N ASN A 41 0.67 -9.23 -14.26
CA ASN A 41 1.40 -8.18 -14.99
C ASN A 41 0.47 -7.22 -15.76
N LEU A 42 -0.84 -7.29 -15.53
CA LEU A 42 -1.81 -6.43 -16.21
C LEU A 42 -1.82 -5.03 -15.59
N PRO A 43 -2.23 -3.99 -16.33
CA PRO A 43 -2.37 -2.66 -15.77
C PRO A 43 -3.34 -2.68 -14.58
N LEU A 44 -2.96 -2.10 -13.44
CA LEU A 44 -3.79 -2.05 -12.21
C LEU A 44 -5.18 -1.42 -12.43
N GLY A 45 -5.33 -0.60 -13.49
CA GLY A 45 -6.61 -0.01 -13.91
C GLY A 45 -7.50 -0.94 -14.75
N SER A 46 -7.05 -2.16 -15.06
CA SER A 46 -7.78 -3.11 -15.90
C SER A 46 -9.03 -3.64 -15.19
N SER A 47 -10.06 -3.96 -15.98
CA SER A 47 -11.34 -4.45 -15.47
C SER A 47 -11.17 -5.75 -14.67
N SER A 48 -10.34 -6.69 -15.15
CA SER A 48 -10.08 -7.96 -14.47
C SER A 48 -9.47 -7.77 -13.08
N ILE A 49 -8.47 -6.91 -12.94
CA ILE A 49 -7.84 -6.60 -11.64
C ILE A 49 -8.84 -5.90 -10.71
N GLN A 50 -9.56 -4.89 -11.21
CA GLN A 50 -10.55 -4.19 -10.38
C GLN A 50 -11.68 -5.09 -9.91
N VAL A 51 -12.12 -6.03 -10.76
CA VAL A 51 -13.10 -7.06 -10.38
C VAL A 51 -12.51 -8.02 -9.35
N GLY A 52 -11.26 -8.44 -9.52
CA GLY A 52 -10.53 -9.26 -8.54
C GLY A 52 -10.45 -8.59 -7.17
N VAL A 53 -9.99 -7.34 -7.12
CA VAL A 53 -9.91 -6.52 -5.89
C VAL A 53 -11.29 -6.37 -5.25
N LYS A 54 -12.33 -6.03 -6.03
CA LYS A 54 -13.71 -5.92 -5.51
C LYS A 54 -14.22 -7.24 -4.96
N ARG A 55 -13.90 -8.36 -5.60
CA ARG A 55 -14.27 -9.71 -5.16
C ARG A 55 -13.58 -10.08 -3.86
N GLY A 56 -12.28 -9.84 -3.74
CA GLY A 56 -11.50 -10.12 -2.54
C GLY A 56 -11.96 -9.28 -1.35
N ILE A 57 -12.10 -7.97 -1.56
CA ILE A 57 -12.67 -7.07 -0.55
C ILE A 57 -14.08 -7.51 -0.19
N GLY A 58 -14.95 -7.82 -1.16
CA GLY A 58 -16.33 -8.27 -0.94
C GLY A 58 -16.45 -9.58 -0.17
N ALA A 59 -15.51 -10.52 -0.38
CA ALA A 59 -15.44 -11.77 0.35
C ALA A 59 -15.02 -11.57 1.80
N LEU A 60 -14.12 -10.62 2.08
CA LEU A 60 -13.58 -10.34 3.41
C LEU A 60 -14.40 -9.30 4.19
N THR A 61 -14.99 -8.35 3.47
CA THR A 61 -15.74 -7.20 4.00
C THR A 61 -16.91 -6.94 3.05
N MET A 62 -18.14 -6.84 3.55
CA MET A 62 -19.33 -6.56 2.71
C MET A 62 -19.34 -5.12 2.11
N LYS A 63 -18.20 -4.57 1.69
CA LYS A 63 -18.04 -3.19 1.21
C LYS A 63 -17.47 -3.13 -0.20
N GLN A 64 -18.13 -2.37 -1.08
CA GLN A 64 -17.65 -2.08 -2.43
C GLN A 64 -16.91 -0.74 -2.47
N THR A 65 -15.73 -0.68 -3.10
CA THR A 65 -14.94 0.55 -3.24
C THR A 65 -15.10 1.17 -4.64
N SER A 66 -15.16 2.51 -4.73
CA SER A 66 -15.26 3.28 -5.98
C SER A 66 -14.03 4.19 -6.17
N ARG A 67 -13.75 4.59 -7.42
CA ARG A 67 -12.54 5.34 -7.81
C ARG A 67 -12.47 6.74 -7.19
N ASP A 68 -13.61 7.39 -6.94
CA ASP A 68 -13.69 8.74 -6.36
C ASP A 68 -13.32 8.80 -4.86
N LYS A 69 -12.93 7.67 -4.27
CA LYS A 69 -12.64 7.51 -2.86
C LYS A 69 -11.17 7.16 -2.60
N ARG A 70 -10.23 7.55 -3.49
CA ARG A 70 -8.81 7.16 -3.36
C ARG A 70 -8.24 7.51 -1.99
N LEU A 71 -8.44 8.74 -1.50
CA LEU A 71 -7.99 9.16 -0.18
C LEU A 71 -8.57 8.27 0.94
N GLN A 72 -9.88 7.99 0.89
CA GLN A 72 -10.54 7.11 1.85
C GLN A 72 -9.97 5.68 1.81
N ILE A 73 -9.68 5.15 0.61
CA ILE A 73 -9.08 3.82 0.43
C ILE A 73 -7.68 3.79 1.06
N VAL A 74 -6.85 4.80 0.80
CA VAL A 74 -5.50 4.92 1.37
C VAL A 74 -5.56 5.00 2.90
N GLN A 75 -6.43 5.84 3.46
CA GLN A 75 -6.62 5.97 4.91
C GLN A 75 -7.14 4.68 5.55
N THR A 76 -8.08 3.98 4.88
CA THR A 76 -8.59 2.69 5.36
C THR A 76 -7.49 1.62 5.35
N ALA A 77 -6.68 1.57 4.29
CA ALA A 77 -5.54 0.66 4.21
C ALA A 77 -4.52 0.94 5.33
N ARG A 78 -4.23 2.22 5.60
CA ARG A 78 -3.36 2.64 6.71
C ARG A 78 -3.86 2.11 8.05
N ALA A 79 -5.17 2.21 8.32
CA ALA A 79 -5.77 1.72 9.55
C ALA A 79 -5.58 0.19 9.69
N TYR A 80 -5.84 -0.58 8.63
CA TYR A 80 -5.64 -2.03 8.67
C TYR A 80 -4.19 -2.45 8.88
N PHE A 81 -3.22 -1.77 8.25
CA PHE A 81 -1.81 -2.04 8.48
C PHE A 81 -1.38 -1.70 9.92
N MET A 82 -1.85 -0.57 10.47
CA MET A 82 -1.59 -0.21 11.86
C MET A 82 -2.20 -1.18 12.86
N ASP A 83 -3.42 -1.65 12.62
CA ASP A 83 -4.09 -2.64 13.47
C ASP A 83 -3.31 -3.96 13.47
N PHE A 84 -2.86 -4.44 12.30
CA PHE A 84 -2.02 -5.62 12.18
C PHE A 84 -0.71 -5.45 12.96
N LEU A 85 0.02 -4.35 12.76
CA LEU A 85 1.28 -4.08 13.46
C LEU A 85 1.09 -3.99 14.98
N ARG A 86 0.00 -3.38 15.44
CA ARG A 86 -0.34 -3.32 16.87
C ARG A 86 -0.51 -4.73 17.45
N ARG A 87 -1.27 -5.60 16.79
CA ARG A 87 -1.44 -6.99 17.21
C ARG A 87 -0.11 -7.75 17.20
N CYS A 88 0.72 -7.59 16.16
CA CYS A 88 2.03 -8.23 16.11
C CYS A 88 2.95 -7.82 17.27
N LYS A 89 2.87 -6.55 17.71
CA LYS A 89 3.62 -6.06 18.86
C LYS A 89 3.09 -6.61 20.18
N GLU A 90 1.77 -6.66 20.37
CA GLU A 90 1.13 -7.23 21.57
C GLU A 90 1.52 -8.70 21.78
N TYR A 91 1.63 -9.47 20.70
CA TYR A 91 2.06 -10.87 20.73
C TYR A 91 3.59 -11.07 20.68
N ASN A 92 4.38 -9.98 20.67
CA ASN A 92 5.85 -10.03 20.56
C ASN A 92 6.37 -10.85 19.36
N ILE A 93 5.67 -10.78 18.23
CA ILE A 93 6.02 -11.56 17.02
C ILE A 93 7.30 -11.02 16.37
N SER A 94 7.59 -9.73 16.52
CA SER A 94 8.82 -9.09 16.02
C SER A 94 9.17 -7.84 16.83
N ASN A 95 10.47 -7.57 16.97
CA ASN A 95 10.99 -6.37 17.63
C ASN A 95 11.11 -5.24 16.61
N PHE A 96 10.04 -4.48 16.40
CA PHE A 96 10.04 -3.30 15.53
C PHE A 96 9.41 -2.08 16.22
N LYS A 97 9.78 -0.88 15.76
CA LYS A 97 9.14 0.36 16.20
C LYS A 97 7.92 0.61 15.30
N ILE A 98 6.74 0.74 15.90
CA ILE A 98 5.53 1.15 15.17
C ILE A 98 5.73 2.62 14.75
N PRO A 99 5.56 2.97 13.46
CA PRO A 99 5.55 4.37 13.03
C PRO A 99 4.47 5.11 13.83
N THR A 100 4.91 5.99 14.73
CA THR A 100 4.03 6.71 15.65
C THR A 100 3.31 7.78 14.83
N SER A 101 1.98 7.82 14.92
CA SER A 101 1.22 8.97 14.41
C SER A 101 1.69 10.24 15.15
N PRO A 102 1.72 11.42 14.50
CA PRO A 102 2.28 12.66 15.06
C PRO A 102 1.54 13.25 16.29
N GLU A 103 0.74 12.47 16.99
CA GLU A 103 0.06 12.87 18.23
C GLU A 103 0.25 11.76 19.25
N GLU A 104 1.30 11.88 20.07
CA GLU A 104 1.43 11.42 21.46
C GLU A 104 2.91 11.45 21.87
N ASP A 105 3.43 12.68 22.10
CA ASP A 105 4.62 12.90 22.90
C ASP A 105 4.20 13.29 24.33
N PRO A 106 4.60 12.52 25.35
CA PRO A 106 4.79 13.06 26.68
C PRO A 106 6.24 12.82 27.11
N SER A 107 7.16 13.69 26.68
CA SER A 107 8.41 13.90 27.40
C SER A 107 9.05 15.24 27.01
N CYS A 108 8.53 16.28 27.64
CA CYS A 108 9.24 17.53 27.87
C CYS A 108 10.53 17.30 28.66
N VAL A 109 11.68 17.71 28.09
CA VAL A 109 12.76 18.32 28.87
C VAL A 109 13.31 19.48 28.06
N GLU A 110 13.02 20.68 28.56
CA GLU A 110 13.56 21.98 28.18
C GLU A 110 15.08 22.06 28.39
N ALA A 111 15.79 22.79 27.52
CA ALA A 111 16.75 23.87 27.83
C ALA A 111 17.65 24.18 26.60
N PRO A 112 18.30 25.35 26.51
CA PRO A 112 17.69 26.61 26.10
C PRO A 112 18.34 27.19 24.84
N ASP A 113 17.64 28.17 24.30
CA ASP A 113 18.04 29.21 23.35
C ASP A 113 19.51 29.70 23.49
N ASP A 114 20.28 29.63 22.40
CA ASP A 114 21.31 30.63 22.12
C ASP A 114 21.42 30.86 20.61
N GLY A 115 21.25 32.13 20.23
CA GLY A 115 21.14 32.57 18.85
C GLY A 115 22.49 32.73 18.17
N SER A 116 22.56 32.38 16.88
CA SER A 116 23.54 33.01 16.00
C SER A 116 23.06 33.05 14.54
N THR A 117 23.13 34.26 14.01
CA THR A 117 22.66 34.71 12.69
C THR A 117 23.54 34.28 11.53
N ALA A 118 22.88 33.95 10.42
CA ALA A 118 23.27 34.19 9.02
C ALA A 118 24.66 33.72 8.51
N ALA A 119 24.67 32.65 7.73
CA ALA A 119 25.50 32.54 6.52
C ALA A 119 24.88 31.55 5.52
N LYS A 120 24.75 31.95 4.25
CA LYS A 120 24.29 31.12 3.14
C LYS A 120 25.26 29.94 2.95
N SER A 121 24.81 28.71 3.17
CA SER A 121 25.50 27.50 2.74
C SER A 121 24.79 26.91 1.51
N GLY A 122 25.56 26.52 0.49
CA GLY A 122 25.10 25.69 -0.62
C GLY A 122 24.57 24.32 -0.16
N PRO A 123 24.31 23.36 -1.07
CA PRO A 123 23.71 22.06 -0.75
C PRO A 123 24.41 21.44 0.46
N CYS A 124 23.67 21.40 1.57
CA CYS A 124 24.26 21.21 2.89
C CYS A 124 24.78 19.78 3.01
N GLN A 125 25.98 19.58 3.54
CA GLN A 125 26.50 18.22 3.79
C GLN A 125 25.57 17.40 4.70
N SER A 126 24.75 18.06 5.53
CA SER A 126 23.70 17.42 6.33
C SER A 126 22.65 16.69 5.50
N ASP A 127 22.33 17.22 4.31
CA ASP A 127 21.34 16.64 3.39
C ASP A 127 21.87 15.34 2.76
N LEU A 128 23.15 15.33 2.37
CA LEU A 128 23.81 14.13 1.84
C LEU A 128 23.96 13.03 2.92
N VAL A 129 24.27 13.40 4.17
CA VAL A 129 24.34 12.45 5.29
C VAL A 129 22.96 11.87 5.60
N ALA A 130 21.90 12.67 5.60
CA ALA A 130 20.53 12.21 5.77
C ALA A 130 20.10 11.26 4.64
N MET A 131 20.40 11.60 3.38
CA MET A 131 20.16 10.72 2.22
C MET A 131 20.96 9.40 2.31
N ALA A 132 22.23 9.46 2.76
CA ALA A 132 23.06 8.27 2.95
C ALA A 132 22.50 7.37 4.06
N ALA A 133 22.05 7.95 5.18
CA ALA A 133 21.41 7.21 6.27
C ALA A 133 20.08 6.57 5.83
N GLN A 134 19.26 7.29 5.06
CA GLN A 134 18.01 6.76 4.49
C GLN A 134 18.31 5.59 3.53
N ARG A 135 19.31 5.75 2.66
CA ARG A 135 19.77 4.68 1.77
C ARG A 135 20.24 3.46 2.56
N GLN A 136 21.05 3.66 3.60
CA GLN A 136 21.59 2.58 4.42
C GLN A 136 20.48 1.82 5.15
N THR A 137 19.49 2.54 5.70
CA THR A 137 18.31 1.95 6.34
C THR A 137 17.54 1.06 5.37
N LYS A 138 17.35 1.52 4.12
CA LYS A 138 16.66 0.73 3.09
C LYS A 138 17.45 -0.52 2.68
N ILE A 139 18.79 -0.42 2.60
CA ILE A 139 19.66 -1.58 2.32
C ILE A 139 19.55 -2.61 3.44
N GLU A 140 19.57 -2.18 4.70
CA GLU A 140 19.49 -3.09 5.85
C GLU A 140 18.12 -3.77 5.93
N ARG A 141 17.02 -3.02 5.76
CA ARG A 141 15.67 -3.59 5.67
C ARG A 141 15.56 -4.61 4.54
N TYR A 142 16.11 -4.31 3.36
CA TYR A 142 16.12 -5.25 2.25
C TYR A 142 16.89 -6.54 2.57
N ARG A 143 18.04 -6.44 3.26
CA ARG A 143 18.81 -7.62 3.69
C ARG A 143 18.03 -8.48 4.68
N GLN A 144 17.38 -7.86 5.67
CA GLN A 144 16.53 -8.56 6.65
C GLN A 144 15.35 -9.25 5.97
N LYS A 145 14.66 -8.55 5.05
CA LYS A 145 13.57 -9.11 4.25
C LYS A 145 14.04 -10.33 3.44
N LYS A 146 15.20 -10.23 2.79
CA LYS A 146 15.77 -11.32 1.99
C LYS A 146 16.15 -12.54 2.84
N ASP A 147 16.69 -12.34 4.04
CA ASP A 147 16.99 -13.44 4.96
C ASP A 147 15.71 -14.17 5.40
N LEU A 148 14.67 -13.41 5.76
CA LEU A 148 13.35 -13.96 6.10
C LEU A 148 12.73 -14.73 4.92
N GLU A 149 12.79 -14.20 3.71
CA GLU A 149 12.28 -14.88 2.51
C GLU A 149 13.06 -16.17 2.21
N THR A 150 14.38 -16.17 2.42
CA THR A 150 15.20 -17.38 2.26
C THR A 150 14.78 -18.46 3.26
N ARG A 151 14.60 -18.11 4.54
CA ARG A 151 14.12 -19.05 5.56
C ARG A 151 12.72 -19.58 5.23
N LEU A 152 11.82 -18.71 4.76
CA LEU A 152 10.49 -19.12 4.33
C LEU A 152 10.52 -20.11 3.17
N THR A 153 11.39 -19.93 2.18
CA THR A 153 11.49 -20.90 1.07
C THR A 153 11.94 -22.28 1.55
N HIS A 154 12.86 -22.34 2.52
CA HIS A 154 13.29 -23.60 3.12
C HIS A 154 12.16 -24.30 3.89
N VAL A 155 11.50 -23.58 4.80
CA VAL A 155 10.38 -24.12 5.61
C VAL A 155 9.19 -24.50 4.73
N ARG A 156 8.91 -23.71 3.69
CA ARG A 156 7.86 -24.02 2.71
C ARG A 156 8.15 -25.31 1.95
N GLY A 157 9.41 -25.54 1.56
CA GLY A 157 9.82 -26.79 0.92
C GLY A 157 9.59 -28.02 1.81
N ALA A 158 9.82 -27.90 3.13
CA ALA A 158 9.53 -28.97 4.08
C ALA A 158 8.03 -29.28 4.17
N ILE A 159 7.18 -28.24 4.26
CA ILE A 159 5.71 -28.36 4.28
C ILE A 159 5.18 -28.96 2.97
N ASP A 160 5.63 -28.45 1.82
CA ASP A 160 5.17 -28.95 0.51
C ASP A 160 5.58 -30.42 0.29
N SER A 161 6.66 -30.88 0.94
CA SER A 161 7.08 -32.29 0.92
C SER A 161 6.32 -33.21 1.89
N GLY A 162 5.43 -32.65 2.73
CA GLY A 162 4.66 -33.38 3.74
C GLY A 162 5.52 -33.93 4.89
N LEU A 163 6.69 -33.32 5.13
CA LEU A 163 7.59 -33.64 6.24
C LEU A 163 7.41 -32.65 7.41
N ASP A 164 6.25 -32.00 7.49
CA ASP A 164 5.94 -31.03 8.54
C ASP A 164 5.48 -31.72 9.82
N ASP A 165 6.19 -31.41 10.91
CA ASP A 165 5.65 -31.52 12.25
C ASP A 165 4.99 -30.19 12.66
N ASP A 166 4.33 -30.19 13.83
CA ASP A 166 3.62 -29.00 14.33
C ASP A 166 4.57 -27.82 14.56
N ASP A 167 5.85 -28.09 14.87
CA ASP A 167 6.88 -27.07 15.08
C ASP A 167 7.27 -26.39 13.76
N VAL A 168 7.49 -27.15 12.69
CA VAL A 168 7.77 -26.62 11.34
C VAL A 168 6.59 -25.79 10.82
N ASN A 169 5.36 -26.26 11.04
CA ASN A 169 4.16 -25.53 10.65
C ASN A 169 4.00 -24.22 11.44
N ARG A 170 4.26 -24.26 12.76
CA ARG A 170 4.28 -23.06 13.61
C ARG A 170 5.32 -22.05 13.14
N ASP A 171 6.54 -22.50 12.87
CA ASP A 171 7.64 -21.66 12.39
C ASP A 171 7.31 -21.03 11.04
N PHE A 172 6.67 -21.78 10.15
CA PHE A 172 6.19 -21.25 8.87
C PHE A 172 5.26 -20.06 9.04
N TYR A 173 4.23 -20.19 9.88
CA TYR A 173 3.29 -19.09 10.08
C TYR A 173 3.93 -17.92 10.83
N LEU A 174 4.79 -18.16 11.81
CA LEU A 174 5.51 -17.09 12.50
C LEU A 174 6.43 -16.30 11.55
N LEU A 175 7.20 -16.99 10.72
CA LEU A 175 8.06 -16.35 9.70
C LEU A 175 7.22 -15.59 8.67
N ASN A 176 6.05 -16.11 8.29
CA ASN A 176 5.13 -15.40 7.41
C ASN A 176 4.66 -14.09 8.04
N VAL A 177 4.21 -14.11 9.29
CA VAL A 177 3.78 -12.88 9.98
C VAL A 177 4.94 -11.89 10.09
N GLN A 178 6.16 -12.34 10.38
CA GLN A 178 7.35 -11.47 10.41
C GLN A 178 7.68 -10.85 9.04
N ARG A 179 7.51 -11.61 7.94
CA ARG A 179 7.63 -11.07 6.58
C ARG A 179 6.59 -9.99 6.35
N TRP A 180 5.33 -10.22 6.73
CA TRP A 180 4.25 -9.23 6.58
C TRP A 180 4.47 -7.99 7.42
N VAL A 181 5.04 -8.09 8.62
CA VAL A 181 5.44 -6.91 9.42
C VAL A 181 6.38 -6.01 8.62
N THR A 182 7.38 -6.60 7.95
CA THR A 182 8.31 -5.83 7.11
C THR A 182 7.60 -5.11 5.97
N VAL A 183 6.71 -5.81 5.26
CA VAL A 183 5.91 -5.24 4.16
C VAL A 183 5.01 -4.12 4.66
N CYS A 184 4.33 -4.30 5.78
CA CYS A 184 3.42 -3.29 6.35
C CYS A 184 4.16 -2.00 6.71
N LEU A 185 5.39 -2.09 7.23
CA LEU A 185 6.21 -0.91 7.51
C LEU A 185 6.60 -0.14 6.24
N GLU A 186 6.93 -0.85 5.16
CA GLU A 186 7.23 -0.26 3.84
C GLU A 186 5.98 0.41 3.24
N GLU A 187 4.84 -0.28 3.32
CA GLU A 187 3.56 0.23 2.80
C GLU A 187 3.05 1.45 3.58
N ILE A 188 3.22 1.51 4.90
CA ILE A 188 2.86 2.70 5.69
C ILE A 188 3.68 3.92 5.26
N GLU A 189 4.98 3.76 5.04
CA GLU A 189 5.84 4.87 4.56
C GLU A 189 5.40 5.37 3.19
N SER A 190 5.05 4.45 2.27
CA SER A 190 4.50 4.76 0.95
C SER A 190 3.14 5.46 1.03
N ILE A 191 2.25 4.95 1.89
CA ILE A 191 0.91 5.50 2.13
C ILE A 191 0.98 6.92 2.70
N ASP A 192 1.86 7.18 3.67
CA ASP A 192 2.00 8.50 4.28
C ASP A 192 2.47 9.54 3.25
N GLN A 193 3.40 9.17 2.35
CA GLN A 193 3.81 10.00 1.21
C GLN A 193 2.65 10.27 0.24
N GLU A 194 1.85 9.26 -0.07
CA GLU A 194 0.69 9.42 -0.96
C GLU A 194 -0.38 10.33 -0.35
N VAL A 195 -0.70 10.18 0.94
CA VAL A 195 -1.66 11.04 1.64
C VAL A 195 -1.21 12.51 1.58
N GLU A 196 0.08 12.77 1.76
CA GLU A 196 0.63 14.13 1.66
C GLU A 196 0.43 14.71 0.25
N ILE A 197 0.68 13.93 -0.80
CA ILE A 197 0.48 14.35 -2.20
C ILE A 197 -1.01 14.61 -2.47
N LEU A 198 -1.90 13.71 -2.04
CA LEU A 198 -3.34 13.85 -2.24
C LEU A 198 -3.89 15.11 -1.55
N ASN A 199 -3.41 15.42 -0.35
CA ASN A 199 -3.78 16.64 0.37
C ASN A 199 -3.29 17.91 -0.35
N LYS A 200 -2.02 17.96 -0.76
CA LYS A 200 -1.46 19.11 -1.51
C LYS A 200 -2.21 19.35 -2.82
N MET A 201 -2.55 18.27 -3.55
CA MET A 201 -3.30 18.36 -4.80
C MET A 201 -4.72 18.89 -4.59
N ASP A 202 -5.38 18.50 -3.49
CA ASP A 202 -6.71 19.01 -3.16
C ASP A 202 -6.67 20.52 -2.86
N VAL A 203 -5.67 21.00 -2.11
CA VAL A 203 -5.46 22.43 -1.85
C VAL A 203 -5.22 23.20 -3.16
N LEU A 204 -4.37 22.68 -4.06
CA LEU A 204 -4.15 23.30 -5.37
C LEU A 204 -5.44 23.38 -6.19
N LYS A 205 -6.24 22.30 -6.25
CA LYS A 205 -7.51 22.28 -6.96
C LYS A 205 -8.52 23.30 -6.41
N HIS A 206 -8.61 23.42 -5.09
CA HIS A 206 -9.47 24.41 -4.43
C HIS A 206 -8.97 25.85 -4.61
N SER A 207 -7.66 26.08 -4.66
CA SER A 207 -7.08 27.39 -4.96
C SER A 207 -7.25 27.80 -6.44
N ALA A 208 -7.22 26.85 -7.37
CA ALA A 208 -7.43 27.08 -8.80
C ALA A 208 -8.89 27.46 -9.12
N ALA A 209 -9.85 26.92 -8.38
CA ALA A 209 -11.27 27.31 -8.49
C ALA A 209 -11.55 28.75 -8.00
N LYS A 210 -10.61 29.40 -7.31
CA LYS A 210 -10.66 30.81 -6.89
C LYS A 210 -9.77 31.75 -7.71
N GLN A 211 -9.04 31.27 -8.72
CA GLN A 211 -8.30 32.17 -9.61
C GLN A 211 -9.28 32.99 -10.45
N PRO A 212 -9.18 34.33 -10.48
CA PRO A 212 -9.88 35.12 -11.49
C PRO A 212 -9.37 34.69 -12.87
N THR A 213 -10.32 34.59 -13.81
CA THR A 213 -10.12 34.31 -15.24
C THR A 213 -8.77 34.82 -15.74
N GLN A 214 -7.84 33.90 -16.03
CA GLN A 214 -6.57 34.30 -16.66
C GLN A 214 -6.87 35.00 -17.99
N PRO A 215 -6.27 36.17 -18.27
CA PRO A 215 -6.47 36.85 -19.53
C PRO A 215 -5.98 35.95 -20.66
N VAL A 216 -6.85 35.74 -21.66
CA VAL A 216 -6.54 34.99 -22.89
C VAL A 216 -5.27 35.59 -23.48
N ARG A 217 -4.15 34.86 -23.38
CA ARG A 217 -2.90 35.30 -23.98
C ARG A 217 -3.08 35.29 -25.50
N PRO A 218 -2.76 36.39 -26.20
CA PRO A 218 -2.88 36.42 -27.65
C PRO A 218 -1.99 35.32 -28.26
N PRO A 219 -2.47 34.64 -29.32
CA PRO A 219 -1.74 33.54 -29.93
C PRO A 219 -0.36 34.00 -30.39
N MET A 220 0.67 33.31 -29.92
CA MET A 220 2.05 33.58 -30.31
C MET A 220 2.20 33.31 -31.81
N LYS A 221 2.73 34.30 -32.55
CA LYS A 221 3.14 34.10 -33.93
C LYS A 221 4.31 33.10 -33.94
N PRO A 222 4.25 32.00 -34.70
CA PRO A 222 5.39 31.09 -34.79
C PRO A 222 6.57 31.86 -35.40
N PHE A 223 7.68 31.91 -34.68
CA PHE A 223 8.94 32.37 -35.25
C PHE A 223 9.51 31.22 -36.07
N ILE A 224 9.67 31.42 -37.38
CA ILE A 224 10.37 30.46 -38.23
C ILE A 224 11.86 30.71 -38.03
N LEU A 225 12.55 29.83 -37.31
CA LEU A 225 14.01 29.84 -37.23
C LEU A 225 14.57 29.19 -38.49
N THR A 226 14.64 29.95 -39.58
CA THR A 226 15.29 29.50 -40.81
C THR A 226 16.79 29.40 -40.56
N LYS A 227 17.31 28.18 -40.50
CA LYS A 227 18.76 27.92 -40.48
C LYS A 227 19.32 28.31 -41.86
N ASN A 228 19.76 29.56 -42.01
CA ASN A 228 20.45 29.98 -43.23
C ASN A 228 21.77 29.21 -43.33
N ALA A 229 21.87 28.31 -44.29
CA ALA A 229 23.06 27.50 -44.59
C ALA A 229 24.17 28.32 -45.31
N LEU A 230 24.38 29.58 -44.93
CA LEU A 230 25.37 30.49 -45.53
C LEU A 230 26.27 31.16 -44.49
N GLN A 231 26.72 30.41 -43.48
CA GLN A 231 27.80 30.82 -42.58
C GLN A 231 28.77 29.66 -42.34
N VAL A 232 29.37 29.15 -43.42
CA VAL A 232 30.47 28.15 -43.37
C VAL A 232 31.79 28.73 -43.94
N THR A 233 31.85 30.01 -44.30
CA THR A 233 33.06 30.59 -44.88
C THR A 233 33.38 31.96 -44.27
N MET A 234 33.87 31.99 -43.03
CA MET A 234 34.88 32.96 -42.55
C MET A 234 35.12 32.75 -41.06
N CYS A 235 36.27 32.12 -40.75
CA CYS A 235 37.15 32.31 -39.59
C CYS A 235 37.98 31.03 -39.35
N ARG A 236 38.85 30.73 -40.32
CA ARG A 236 40.11 30.06 -40.05
C ARG A 236 41.19 30.98 -40.62
N SER A 237 41.81 31.73 -39.73
CA SER A 237 43.10 32.40 -39.92
C SER A 237 43.94 32.02 -38.71
#